data_AF-A0A3N5L6V7-F1
#
_entry.id   AF-A0A3N5L6V7-F1
#
_cell.length_a   1.000
_cell.length_b   1.000
_cell.length_c   1.000
_cell.angle_alpha   90.00
_cell.angle_beta   90.00
_cell.angle_gamma   90.00
#
_symmetry.space_group_name_H-M   'P 1'
#
loop_
_entity.id
_entity.type
_entity.pdbx_description
1 polymer ?
#
loop_
_entity_poly.entity_id
_entity_poly.type
_entity_poly.pdbx_seq_one_letter_code
_entity_poly.pdbx_strand_id
1 'polypeptide(L)'
;MTQKAFRGGSLWPWAVLALVSGGIAGAIAWEVWPRTLDLSILRPRLPGYSASAPEPAEHVRMRLFFPHDAKATLGEEERDVPRRAVLAHAVRDVIAELARGGAAGTGAALPAGVDVRQAYLDAFGILYLDFDERIRELIAGDANRAELAVSAIVLTLTTNFGEVKRVQLLSEGRELTARVGSIDLRRPLQPHFPAEGSQPIGDRPPQEGS
;
A
#
# COMPACT_ATOMS: atom_id res chain seq x y z
N MET A 1 -27.07 43.02 -87.37
CA MET A 1 -26.89 43.94 -86.22
C MET A 1 -26.52 43.12 -85.00
N THR A 2 -25.51 43.59 -84.29
CA THR A 2 -24.65 42.94 -83.28
C THR A 2 -25.36 42.60 -81.96
N GLN A 3 -24.98 41.49 -81.30
CA GLN A 3 -25.15 41.35 -79.84
C GLN A 3 -23.97 40.59 -79.19
N LYS A 4 -23.76 40.93 -77.92
CA LYS A 4 -22.52 40.90 -77.12
C LYS A 4 -22.04 39.51 -76.66
N ALA A 5 -20.75 39.47 -76.34
CA ALA A 5 -20.02 38.42 -75.65
C ALA A 5 -20.35 38.27 -74.15
N PHE A 6 -20.16 37.07 -73.59
CA PHE A 6 -19.52 36.85 -72.28
C PHE A 6 -18.99 35.41 -72.13
N ARG A 7 -17.82 35.24 -71.47
CA ARG A 7 -17.11 33.97 -71.20
C ARG A 7 -17.59 33.33 -69.89
N GLY A 8 -17.53 31.99 -69.77
CA GLY A 8 -17.43 31.31 -68.45
C GLY A 8 -17.72 29.80 -68.41
N GLY A 9 -16.67 28.98 -68.20
CA GLY A 9 -16.63 27.86 -67.23
C GLY A 9 -17.22 26.47 -67.55
N SER A 10 -16.35 25.47 -67.70
CA SER A 10 -16.62 24.03 -67.90
C SER A 10 -16.84 23.26 -66.58
N LEU A 11 -17.86 22.39 -66.52
CA LEU A 11 -18.17 21.50 -65.38
C LEU A 11 -18.52 20.07 -65.83
N TRP A 12 -17.83 19.55 -66.86
CA TRP A 12 -17.94 18.15 -67.29
C TRP A 12 -16.79 17.18 -66.92
N PRO A 13 -15.82 17.48 -66.00
CA PRO A 13 -14.84 16.46 -65.62
C PRO A 13 -15.21 15.59 -64.40
N TRP A 14 -16.19 15.96 -63.56
CA TRP A 14 -16.38 15.26 -62.28
C TRP A 14 -17.33 14.05 -62.31
N ALA A 15 -18.18 13.93 -63.34
CA ALA A 15 -19.16 12.84 -63.40
C ALA A 15 -18.59 11.52 -63.97
N VAL A 16 -17.49 11.56 -64.72
CA VAL A 16 -16.90 10.37 -65.36
C VAL A 16 -15.97 9.60 -64.41
N LEU A 17 -15.45 10.25 -63.35
CA LEU A 17 -14.46 9.64 -62.46
C LEU A 17 -15.05 8.62 -61.45
N ALA A 18 -16.38 8.57 -61.27
CA ALA A 18 -17.00 7.75 -60.22
C ALA A 18 -17.40 6.33 -60.64
N LEU A 19 -17.43 6.00 -61.94
CA LEU A 19 -17.97 4.71 -62.43
C LEU A 19 -16.94 3.68 -62.90
N VAL A 20 -15.65 4.03 -62.98
CA VAL A 20 -14.58 3.08 -63.37
C VAL A 20 -13.88 2.44 -62.14
N SER A 21 -14.09 2.93 -60.92
CA SER A 21 -13.41 2.42 -59.72
C SER A 21 -14.03 1.14 -59.12
N GLY A 22 -15.30 0.81 -59.43
CA GLY A 22 -16.00 -0.32 -58.81
C GLY A 22 -15.68 -1.71 -59.38
N GLY A 23 -15.29 -1.79 -60.65
CA GLY A 23 -15.12 -3.09 -61.34
C GLY A 23 -13.73 -3.73 -61.19
N ILE A 24 -12.69 -2.92 -60.98
CA ILE A 24 -11.29 -3.40 -60.90
C ILE A 24 -10.95 -3.89 -59.47
N ALA A 25 -11.61 -3.33 -58.44
CA ALA A 25 -11.41 -3.74 -57.05
C ALA A 25 -11.95 -5.15 -56.75
N GLY A 26 -13.01 -5.60 -57.44
CA GLY A 26 -13.59 -6.93 -57.23
C GLY A 26 -12.79 -8.08 -57.84
N ALA A 27 -12.12 -7.86 -58.98
CA ALA A 27 -11.36 -8.90 -59.68
C ALA A 27 -9.95 -9.12 -59.10
N ILE A 28 -9.28 -8.07 -58.61
CA ILE A 28 -7.97 -8.19 -57.95
C ILE A 28 -8.11 -8.83 -56.56
N ALA A 29 -9.28 -8.72 -55.94
CA ALA A 29 -9.54 -9.27 -54.60
C ALA A 29 -9.75 -10.80 -54.58
N TRP A 30 -10.06 -11.46 -55.70
CA TRP A 30 -10.39 -12.89 -55.71
C TRP A 30 -9.28 -13.80 -56.28
N GLU A 31 -8.39 -13.30 -57.14
CA GLU A 31 -7.37 -14.14 -57.78
C GLU A 31 -6.00 -14.12 -57.05
N VAL A 32 -5.82 -13.23 -56.07
CA VAL A 32 -4.59 -13.08 -55.25
C VAL A 32 -4.92 -12.99 -53.75
N TRP A 33 -5.94 -13.72 -53.29
CA TRP A 33 -6.11 -13.97 -51.85
C TRP A 33 -5.35 -15.25 -51.45
N PRO A 34 -4.49 -15.22 -50.43
CA PRO A 34 -3.22 -15.90 -50.46
C PRO A 34 -3.28 -17.29 -49.83
N ARG A 35 -2.85 -18.32 -50.57
CA ARG A 35 -2.49 -19.64 -50.02
C ARG A 35 -1.10 -19.66 -49.35
N THR A 36 -0.52 -18.50 -49.04
CA THR A 36 0.84 -18.36 -48.51
C THR A 36 0.96 -17.32 -47.38
N LEU A 37 -0.14 -16.88 -46.76
CA LEU A 37 -0.05 -16.17 -45.48
C LEU A 37 0.28 -17.17 -44.39
N ASP A 38 1.56 -17.48 -44.26
CA ASP A 38 2.08 -18.12 -43.07
C ASP A 38 2.04 -17.12 -41.91
N LEU A 39 0.90 -17.11 -41.21
CA LEU A 39 0.65 -16.29 -40.03
C LEU A 39 1.60 -16.63 -38.86
N SER A 40 2.47 -17.63 -39.00
CA SER A 40 3.57 -17.90 -38.07
C SER A 40 4.54 -16.72 -37.94
N ILE A 41 4.70 -15.92 -38.99
CA ILE A 41 5.64 -14.79 -39.05
C ILE A 41 5.08 -13.56 -38.32
N LEU A 42 3.76 -13.48 -38.13
CA LEU A 42 3.08 -12.45 -37.36
C LEU A 42 2.87 -12.84 -35.89
N ARG A 43 3.46 -13.95 -35.41
CA ARG A 43 3.68 -14.08 -33.97
C ARG A 43 4.77 -13.07 -33.64
N PRO A 44 4.49 -12.02 -32.85
CA PRO A 44 5.59 -11.33 -32.21
C PRO A 44 6.35 -12.43 -31.46
N ARG A 45 7.65 -12.58 -31.73
CA ARG A 45 8.52 -13.24 -30.76
C ARG A 45 8.49 -12.30 -29.57
N LEU A 46 7.48 -12.45 -28.73
CA LEU A 46 7.50 -11.96 -27.38
C LEU A 46 8.86 -12.45 -26.88
N PRO A 47 9.80 -11.56 -26.50
CA PRO A 47 10.94 -12.03 -25.72
C PRO A 47 10.32 -12.89 -24.65
N GLY A 48 10.80 -14.13 -24.54
CA GLY A 48 10.21 -15.09 -23.65
C GLY A 48 10.14 -14.46 -22.27
N TYR A 49 8.99 -13.89 -21.93
CA TYR A 49 8.50 -13.87 -20.59
C TYR A 49 8.19 -15.34 -20.38
N SER A 50 9.28 -16.10 -20.14
CA SER A 50 9.26 -17.03 -19.05
C SER A 50 8.61 -16.20 -17.97
N ALA A 51 7.33 -16.47 -17.71
CA ALA A 51 6.80 -16.20 -16.40
C ALA A 51 7.74 -17.00 -15.52
N SER A 52 8.83 -16.36 -15.10
CA SER A 52 9.64 -16.83 -14.01
C SER A 52 8.60 -17.17 -12.98
N ALA A 53 8.47 -18.46 -12.67
CA ALA A 53 7.79 -18.90 -11.47
C ALA A 53 8.22 -17.88 -10.40
N PRO A 54 7.27 -17.20 -9.72
CA PRO A 54 7.61 -16.07 -8.88
C PRO A 54 8.81 -16.48 -8.06
N GLU A 55 9.94 -15.79 -8.25
CA GLU A 55 11.12 -16.08 -7.43
C GLU A 55 10.61 -16.16 -6.01
N PRO A 56 10.92 -17.24 -5.27
CA PRO A 56 10.37 -17.43 -3.94
C PRO A 56 10.61 -16.12 -3.21
N ALA A 57 9.50 -15.43 -2.87
CA ALA A 57 9.57 -14.06 -2.38
C ALA A 57 10.57 -14.09 -1.24
N GLU A 58 11.71 -13.42 -1.39
CA GLU A 58 12.75 -13.49 -0.37
C GLU A 58 12.10 -13.04 0.94
N HIS A 59 12.11 -13.87 1.97
CA HIS A 59 11.54 -13.50 3.27
C HIS A 59 12.64 -12.91 4.15
N VAL A 60 12.29 -11.89 4.93
CA VAL A 60 13.16 -11.33 5.96
C VAL A 60 12.52 -11.60 7.31
N ARG A 61 13.34 -12.07 8.25
CA ARG A 61 12.92 -12.25 9.62
C ARG A 61 12.81 -10.90 10.32
N MET A 62 11.61 -10.57 10.79
CA MET A 62 11.28 -9.32 11.44
C MET A 62 10.80 -9.58 12.86
N ARG A 63 11.07 -8.63 13.76
CA ARG A 63 10.71 -8.71 15.17
C ARG A 63 9.45 -7.89 15.44
N LEU A 64 8.35 -8.56 15.73
CA LEU A 64 7.03 -7.97 15.90
C LEU A 64 6.67 -7.95 17.38
N PHE A 65 5.95 -6.89 17.78
CA PHE A 65 5.48 -6.71 19.15
C PHE A 65 3.96 -6.79 19.17
N PHE A 66 3.40 -7.56 20.09
CA PHE A 66 1.95 -7.75 20.23
C PHE A 66 1.49 -7.43 21.66
N PRO A 67 0.34 -6.77 21.86
CA PRO A 67 -0.24 -6.58 23.18
C PRO A 67 -0.52 -7.91 23.88
N HIS A 68 -0.06 -8.07 25.12
CA HIS A 68 -0.39 -9.26 25.90
C HIS A 68 -1.86 -9.18 26.40
N ASP A 69 -2.56 -10.31 26.44
CA ASP A 69 -3.99 -10.33 26.80
C ASP A 69 -4.27 -10.17 28.29
N ALA A 70 -3.47 -10.80 29.13
CA ALA A 70 -3.62 -10.74 30.59
C ALA A 70 -2.73 -9.72 31.31
N LYS A 71 -1.71 -9.16 30.62
CA LYS A 71 -0.67 -8.34 31.25
C LYS A 71 -0.54 -6.99 30.55
N ALA A 72 -0.14 -5.97 31.30
CA ALA A 72 0.18 -4.65 30.76
C ALA A 72 1.59 -4.63 30.11
N THR A 73 1.88 -5.60 29.24
CA THR A 73 3.19 -5.78 28.60
C THR A 73 3.02 -6.15 27.12
N LEU A 74 4.14 -6.11 26.38
CA LEU A 74 4.21 -6.55 24.99
C LEU A 74 4.90 -7.92 24.92
N GLY A 75 4.36 -8.82 24.10
CA GLY A 75 5.04 -10.03 23.68
C GLY A 75 5.83 -9.76 22.40
N GLU A 76 7.05 -10.28 22.34
CA GLU A 76 7.93 -10.20 21.17
C GLU A 76 7.86 -11.52 20.38
N GLU A 77 7.75 -11.44 19.07
CA GLU A 77 7.69 -12.61 18.19
C GLU A 77 8.46 -12.36 16.89
N GLU A 78 9.23 -13.34 16.41
CA GLU A 78 9.90 -13.27 15.12
C GLU A 78 9.01 -13.85 14.01
N ARG A 79 8.82 -13.09 12.92
CA ARG A 79 8.05 -13.54 11.75
C ARG A 79 8.78 -13.31 10.44
N ASP A 80 8.59 -14.24 9.51
CA ASP A 80 9.17 -14.17 8.17
C ASP A 80 8.21 -13.40 7.24
N VAL A 81 8.53 -12.14 6.95
CA VAL A 81 7.71 -11.25 6.12
C VAL A 81 8.31 -11.14 4.72
N PRO A 82 7.51 -11.09 3.63
CA PRO A 82 8.04 -10.88 2.29
C PRO A 82 8.90 -9.61 2.20
N ARG A 83 10.11 -9.74 1.67
CA ARG A 83 11.01 -8.61 1.43
C ARG A 83 10.40 -7.71 0.37
N ARG A 84 10.32 -6.41 0.67
CA ARG A 84 9.91 -5.38 -0.29
C ARG A 84 11.04 -4.39 -0.52
N ALA A 85 11.23 -4.01 -1.78
CA ALA A 85 12.14 -2.93 -2.13
C ALA A 85 11.57 -1.54 -1.78
N VAL A 86 10.24 -1.41 -1.75
CA VAL A 86 9.54 -0.16 -1.42
C VAL A 86 9.11 -0.19 0.04
N LEU A 87 9.61 0.75 0.84
CA LEU A 87 9.32 0.86 2.28
C LEU A 87 7.81 0.85 2.57
N ALA A 88 7.02 1.62 1.81
CA ALA A 88 5.58 1.69 2.00
C ALA A 88 4.87 0.32 1.86
N HIS A 89 5.37 -0.56 0.98
CA HIS A 89 4.85 -1.93 0.85
C HIS A 89 5.29 -2.82 2.01
N ALA A 90 6.56 -2.72 2.44
CA ALA A 90 7.05 -3.46 3.61
C ALA A 90 6.27 -3.08 4.88
N VAL A 91 6.04 -1.78 5.10
CA VAL A 91 5.26 -1.28 6.24
C VAL A 91 3.84 -1.84 6.21
N ARG A 92 3.16 -1.84 5.06
CA ARG A 92 1.82 -2.43 4.91
C ARG A 92 1.80 -3.91 5.27
N ASP A 93 2.76 -4.69 4.77
CA ASP A 93 2.85 -6.12 5.07
C ASP A 93 3.07 -6.36 6.57
N VAL A 94 3.96 -5.59 7.21
CA VAL A 94 4.19 -5.67 8.67
C VAL A 94 2.95 -5.29 9.47
N ILE A 95 2.25 -4.24 9.09
CA ILE A 95 0.99 -3.83 9.73
C ILE A 95 -0.09 -4.91 9.56
N ALA A 96 -0.16 -5.55 8.40
CA ALA A 96 -1.05 -6.67 8.17
C ALA A 96 -0.72 -7.87 9.08
N GLU A 97 0.56 -8.17 9.33
CA GLU A 97 0.95 -9.19 10.32
C GLU A 97 0.51 -8.82 11.74
N LEU A 98 0.68 -7.55 12.14
CA LEU A 98 0.23 -7.08 13.45
C LEU A 98 -1.30 -7.16 13.63
N ALA A 99 -2.05 -6.97 12.54
CA ALA A 99 -3.50 -7.10 12.53
C ALA A 99 -3.99 -8.55 12.64
N ARG A 100 -3.18 -9.54 12.24
CA ARG A 100 -3.51 -10.96 12.44
C ARG A 100 -3.40 -11.42 13.90
N GLY A 101 -2.67 -10.67 14.72
CA GLY A 101 -2.40 -11.05 16.11
C GLY A 101 -1.21 -12.01 16.25
N GLY A 102 -0.74 -12.14 17.49
CA GLY A 102 0.43 -12.93 17.87
C GLY A 102 0.08 -14.37 18.26
N ALA A 103 1.04 -15.09 18.83
CA ALA A 103 0.84 -16.40 19.45
C ALA A 103 -0.15 -16.35 20.64
N ALA A 104 -0.53 -17.54 21.13
CA ALA A 104 -1.43 -17.71 22.26
C ALA A 104 -1.04 -16.84 23.47
N GLY A 105 -1.99 -16.00 23.92
CA GLY A 105 -1.79 -15.05 25.03
C GLY A 105 -1.44 -13.63 24.60
N THR A 106 -1.28 -13.38 23.29
CA THR A 106 -1.11 -12.04 22.71
C THR A 106 -2.21 -11.75 21.69
N GLY A 107 -2.72 -10.52 21.70
CA GLY A 107 -3.80 -10.06 20.83
C GLY A 107 -3.30 -9.31 19.60
N ALA A 108 -4.23 -9.02 18.68
CA ALA A 108 -3.98 -8.12 17.56
C ALA A 108 -3.75 -6.68 18.07
N ALA A 109 -2.78 -5.99 17.48
CA ALA A 109 -2.51 -4.58 17.80
C ALA A 109 -3.48 -3.62 17.10
N LEU A 110 -4.33 -4.13 16.21
CA LEU A 110 -5.13 -3.34 15.29
C LEU A 110 -6.57 -3.86 15.26
N PRO A 111 -7.58 -2.98 15.14
CA PRO A 111 -8.97 -3.39 14.94
C PRO A 111 -9.15 -4.25 13.70
N ALA A 112 -10.12 -5.17 13.74
CA ALA A 112 -10.38 -6.09 12.64
C ALA A 112 -10.83 -5.33 11.37
N GLY A 113 -10.12 -5.54 10.26
CA GLY A 113 -10.44 -4.94 8.97
C GLY A 113 -9.96 -3.50 8.80
N VAL A 114 -9.08 -3.00 9.67
CA VAL A 114 -8.40 -1.71 9.45
C VAL A 114 -7.40 -1.86 8.30
N ASP A 115 -7.37 -0.87 7.41
CA ASP A 115 -6.40 -0.82 6.32
C ASP A 115 -5.47 0.40 6.42
N VAL A 116 -4.25 0.23 5.91
CA VAL A 116 -3.30 1.33 5.73
C VAL A 116 -3.59 1.98 4.39
N ARG A 117 -3.98 3.24 4.39
CA ARG A 117 -4.22 4.01 3.17
C ARG A 117 -2.93 4.53 2.56
N GLN A 118 -2.02 5.03 3.38
CA GLN A 118 -0.72 5.56 2.94
C GLN A 118 0.35 5.36 4.00
N ALA A 119 1.60 5.20 3.56
CA ALA A 119 2.78 5.19 4.41
C ALA A 119 3.87 6.03 3.73
N TYR A 120 4.34 7.08 4.40
CA TYR A 120 5.33 8.01 3.87
C TYR A 120 6.37 8.35 4.94
N LEU A 121 7.64 8.34 4.56
CA LEU A 121 8.76 8.70 5.42
C LEU A 121 9.31 10.06 5.02
N ASP A 122 9.46 10.96 6.00
CA ASP A 122 10.09 12.26 5.78
C ASP A 122 11.62 12.24 5.95
N ALA A 123 12.26 13.37 5.65
CA ALA A 123 13.70 13.53 5.77
C ALA A 123 14.22 13.51 7.23
N PHE A 124 13.34 13.62 8.23
CA PHE A 124 13.66 13.60 9.65
C PHE A 124 13.44 12.23 10.30
N GLY A 125 13.08 11.21 9.50
CA GLY A 125 12.82 9.85 9.97
C GLY A 125 11.45 9.69 10.65
N ILE A 126 10.48 10.56 10.38
CA ILE A 126 9.09 10.39 10.81
C ILE A 126 8.34 9.60 9.74
N LEU A 127 7.88 8.40 10.10
CA LEU A 127 6.96 7.62 9.29
C LEU A 127 5.52 8.06 9.59
N TYR A 128 4.87 8.68 8.61
CA TYR A 128 3.45 8.98 8.63
C TYR A 128 2.69 7.75 8.14
N LEU A 129 1.85 7.20 9.02
CA LEU A 129 1.04 6.01 8.74
C LEU A 129 -0.44 6.42 8.77
N ASP A 130 -1.03 6.51 7.59
CA ASP A 130 -2.43 6.88 7.39
C ASP A 130 -3.29 5.65 7.27
N PHE A 131 -4.26 5.53 8.17
CA PHE A 131 -5.24 4.46 8.18
C PHE A 131 -6.59 4.96 7.67
N ASP A 132 -7.50 4.02 7.41
CA ASP A 132 -8.91 4.34 7.28
C ASP A 132 -9.53 4.86 8.59
N GLU A 133 -10.83 5.14 8.58
CA GLU A 133 -11.54 5.62 9.77
C GLU A 133 -11.59 4.60 10.92
N ARG A 134 -11.42 3.30 10.64
CA ARG A 134 -11.59 2.22 11.61
C ARG A 134 -10.51 2.22 12.67
N ILE A 135 -9.35 2.83 12.42
CA ILE A 135 -8.32 3.02 13.45
C ILE A 135 -8.87 3.76 14.69
N ARG A 136 -9.96 4.52 14.55
CA ARG A 136 -10.62 5.20 15.67
C ARG A 136 -11.25 4.24 16.68
N GLU A 137 -11.59 3.01 16.28
CA GLU A 137 -12.05 1.97 17.20
C GLU A 137 -10.97 1.63 18.24
N LEU A 138 -9.69 1.70 17.85
CA LEU A 138 -8.57 1.52 18.77
C LEU A 138 -8.60 2.57 19.89
N ILE A 139 -8.93 3.82 19.55
CA ILE A 139 -8.96 4.96 20.47
C ILE A 139 -10.20 4.91 21.38
N ALA A 140 -11.33 4.44 20.84
CA ALA A 140 -12.59 4.36 21.57
C ALA A 140 -12.63 3.20 22.59
N GLY A 141 -11.70 2.25 22.49
CA GLY A 141 -11.58 1.11 23.40
C GLY A 141 -10.95 1.44 24.75
N ASP A 142 -10.49 0.39 25.45
CA ASP A 142 -9.77 0.53 26.71
C ASP A 142 -8.43 1.27 26.50
N ALA A 143 -8.20 2.32 27.30
CA ALA A 143 -7.06 3.21 27.13
C ALA A 143 -5.70 2.51 27.31
N ASN A 144 -5.61 1.54 28.24
CA ASN A 144 -4.38 0.80 28.50
C ASN A 144 -4.10 -0.19 27.35
N ARG A 145 -5.13 -0.87 26.85
CA ARG A 145 -5.03 -1.73 25.66
C ARG A 145 -4.64 -0.92 24.42
N ALA A 146 -5.21 0.27 24.25
CA ALA A 146 -4.88 1.17 23.15
C ALA A 146 -3.43 1.66 23.22
N GLU A 147 -2.93 1.97 24.42
CA GLU A 147 -1.52 2.31 24.66
C GLU A 147 -0.57 1.17 24.26
N LEU A 148 -0.88 -0.08 24.68
CA LEU A 148 -0.09 -1.26 24.28
C LEU A 148 -0.09 -1.45 22.76
N ALA A 149 -1.24 -1.36 22.13
CA ALA A 149 -1.40 -1.50 20.68
C ALA A 149 -0.61 -0.45 19.89
N VAL A 150 -0.70 0.82 20.30
CA VAL A 150 0.09 1.90 19.69
C VAL A 150 1.59 1.66 19.92
N SER A 151 2.00 1.26 21.12
CA SER A 151 3.40 0.94 21.40
C SER A 151 3.92 -0.21 20.55
N ALA A 152 3.12 -1.27 20.38
CA ALA A 152 3.41 -2.41 19.52
C ALA A 152 3.69 -1.98 18.07
N ILE A 153 2.84 -1.12 17.50
CA ILE A 153 3.02 -0.58 16.15
C ILE A 153 4.34 0.20 16.06
N VAL A 154 4.57 1.16 16.98
CA VAL A 154 5.76 2.03 16.94
C VAL A 154 7.05 1.22 17.11
N LEU A 155 7.10 0.30 18.09
CA LEU A 155 8.27 -0.53 18.35
C LEU A 155 8.58 -1.48 17.20
N THR A 156 7.56 -2.11 16.62
CA THR A 156 7.73 -2.98 15.46
C THR A 156 8.33 -2.21 14.29
N LEU A 157 7.78 -1.05 13.95
CA LEU A 157 8.25 -0.27 12.80
C LEU A 157 9.69 0.26 13.01
N THR A 158 9.96 0.84 14.18
CA THR A 158 11.28 1.43 14.48
C THR A 158 12.38 0.39 14.69
N THR A 159 12.03 -0.84 15.10
CA THR A 159 12.98 -1.94 15.25
C THR A 159 13.40 -2.53 13.90
N ASN A 160 12.47 -2.64 12.94
CA ASN A 160 12.72 -3.34 11.69
C ASN A 160 13.13 -2.40 10.54
N PHE A 161 12.82 -1.11 10.62
CA PHE A 161 13.17 -0.12 9.61
C PHE A 161 14.11 0.93 10.19
N GLY A 162 15.41 0.78 9.93
CA GLY A 162 16.47 1.59 10.53
C GLY A 162 16.35 3.09 10.21
N GLU A 163 15.72 3.45 9.10
CA GLU A 163 15.43 4.83 8.71
C GLU A 163 14.23 5.45 9.49
N VAL A 164 13.38 4.63 10.09
CA VAL A 164 12.20 5.08 10.87
C VAL A 164 12.61 5.34 12.31
N LYS A 165 12.58 6.61 12.72
CA LYS A 165 12.93 7.05 14.08
C LYS A 165 11.70 7.32 14.93
N ARG A 166 10.63 7.80 14.30
CA ARG A 166 9.35 8.12 14.93
C ARG A 166 8.21 7.73 14.01
N VAL A 167 7.02 7.54 14.57
CA VAL A 167 5.80 7.21 13.81
C VAL A 167 4.69 8.18 14.17
N GLN A 168 4.07 8.80 13.18
CA GLN A 168 2.85 9.59 13.35
C GLN A 168 1.67 8.82 12.77
N LEU A 169 0.67 8.55 13.60
CA LEU A 169 -0.56 7.89 13.17
C LEU A 169 -1.57 8.93 12.68
N LEU A 170 -2.20 8.65 11.54
CA LEU A 170 -3.24 9.46 10.92
C LEU A 170 -4.50 8.60 10.64
N SER A 171 -5.63 9.27 10.49
CA SER A 171 -6.88 8.66 10.04
C SER A 171 -7.48 9.53 8.95
N GLU A 172 -7.69 8.95 7.76
CA GLU A 172 -8.24 9.63 6.61
C GLU A 172 -7.47 10.92 6.24
N GLY A 173 -6.14 10.87 6.31
CA GLY A 173 -5.23 11.98 6.05
C GLY A 173 -5.23 13.07 7.14
N ARG A 174 -5.91 12.85 8.28
CA ARG A 174 -6.01 13.80 9.39
C ARG A 174 -5.29 13.29 10.62
N GLU A 175 -4.71 14.21 11.38
CA GLU A 175 -4.10 13.89 12.66
C GLU A 175 -5.13 13.35 13.66
N LEU A 176 -4.70 12.38 14.46
CA LEU A 176 -5.48 11.87 15.58
C LEU A 176 -5.37 12.82 16.77
N THR A 177 -6.48 13.45 17.13
CA THR A 177 -6.56 14.40 18.25
C THR A 177 -6.97 13.71 19.55
N ALA A 178 -6.22 12.70 19.97
CA ALA A 178 -6.53 11.89 21.15
C ALA A 178 -5.28 11.54 21.98
N ARG A 179 -5.53 11.09 23.21
CA ARG A 179 -4.52 10.50 24.10
C ARG A 179 -4.99 9.11 24.48
N VAL A 180 -4.09 8.13 24.41
CA VAL A 180 -4.34 6.74 24.81
C VAL A 180 -3.37 6.38 25.91
N GLY A 181 -3.90 6.17 27.12
CA GLY A 181 -3.10 6.02 28.33
C GLY A 181 -2.11 7.19 28.50
N SER A 182 -0.81 6.89 28.53
CA SER A 182 0.25 7.91 28.63
C SER A 182 0.63 8.57 27.29
N ILE A 183 0.18 8.02 26.16
CA ILE A 183 0.63 8.39 24.81
C ILE A 183 -0.25 9.48 24.19
N ASP A 184 0.38 10.58 23.75
CA ASP A 184 -0.28 11.67 23.02
C ASP A 184 -0.16 11.49 21.50
N LEU A 185 -1.27 11.13 20.83
CA LEU A 185 -1.28 10.81 19.40
C LEU A 185 -1.17 12.04 18.48
N ARG A 186 -1.23 13.25 19.05
CA ARG A 186 -1.09 14.52 18.31
C ARG A 186 0.35 14.81 17.88
N ARG A 187 1.30 13.94 18.23
CA ARG A 187 2.72 14.14 17.98
C ARG A 187 3.37 12.86 17.49
N PRO A 188 4.46 12.96 16.70
CA PRO A 188 5.21 11.79 16.27
C PRO A 188 5.76 11.03 17.48
N LEU A 189 5.49 9.74 17.52
CA LEU A 189 5.78 8.84 18.62
C LEU A 189 7.18 8.25 18.50
N GLN A 190 7.93 8.26 19.58
CA GLN A 190 9.22 7.57 19.70
C GLN A 190 9.01 6.13 20.19
N PRO A 191 9.92 5.20 19.89
CA PRO A 191 9.88 3.87 20.49
C PRO A 191 9.93 3.97 22.01
N HIS A 192 8.93 3.40 22.66
CA HIS A 192 8.77 3.38 24.09
C HIS A 192 8.18 2.02 24.48
N PHE A 193 8.81 1.35 25.43
CA PHE A 193 8.21 0.20 26.08
C PHE A 193 7.30 0.69 27.22
N PRO A 194 6.00 0.34 27.21
CA PRO A 194 5.08 0.72 28.26
C PRO A 194 5.63 0.21 29.60
N ALA A 195 5.55 1.04 30.64
CA ALA A 195 6.04 0.67 31.96
C ALA A 195 5.29 -0.56 32.46
N GLU A 196 6.01 -1.61 32.86
CA GLU A 196 5.40 -2.71 33.61
C GLU A 196 4.70 -2.10 34.83
N GLY A 197 3.41 -2.41 34.99
CA GLY A 197 2.54 -1.81 36.01
C GLY A 197 3.30 -1.61 37.31
N SER A 198 3.25 -0.38 37.82
CA SER A 198 3.90 0.05 39.06
C SER A 198 3.86 -1.09 40.07
N GLN A 199 5.01 -1.60 40.49
CA GLN A 199 5.04 -2.50 41.64
C GLN A 199 4.25 -1.82 42.76
N PRO A 200 3.32 -2.51 43.44
CA PRO A 200 2.70 -1.93 44.61
C PRO A 200 3.84 -1.49 45.53
N ILE A 201 3.86 -0.21 45.89
CA ILE A 201 4.75 0.30 46.92
C ILE A 201 4.26 -0.33 48.23
N GLY A 202 4.79 -1.51 48.53
CA GLY A 202 4.59 -2.30 49.74
C GLY A 202 5.53 -3.49 49.57
N ASP A 203 6.66 -3.61 50.24
CA ASP A 203 6.90 -3.32 51.65
C ASP A 203 8.26 -2.64 51.83
N ARG A 204 8.28 -1.39 52.29
CA ARG A 204 9.42 -0.90 53.07
C ARG A 204 8.93 -0.83 54.52
N PRO A 205 9.38 -1.70 55.44
CA PRO A 205 9.04 -1.53 56.83
C PRO A 205 9.51 -0.15 57.30
N PRO A 206 8.78 0.50 58.23
CA PRO A 206 9.18 1.79 58.76
C PRO A 206 10.61 1.66 59.30
N GLN A 207 11.52 2.49 58.78
CA GLN A 207 12.81 2.69 59.42
C GLN A 207 12.49 3.41 60.74
N GLU A 208 12.36 2.64 61.82
CA GLU A 208 12.39 3.21 63.17
C GLU A 208 13.74 3.91 63.36
N GLY A 209 13.65 5.18 63.74
CA GLY A 209 14.81 5.99 64.02
C GLY A 209 15.62 5.42 65.19
N SER A 210 16.93 5.56 65.07
CA SER A 210 17.87 5.59 66.19
C SER A 210 18.98 6.57 65.86
#